data_AF-A0A914SJQ1-F1
#
_entry.id   AF-A0A914SJQ1-F1
#
_cell.length_a   1.000
_cell.length_b   1.000
_cell.length_c   1.000
_cell.angle_alpha   90.00
_cell.angle_beta   90.00
_cell.angle_gamma   90.00
#
_symmetry.space_group_name_H-M   'P 1'
#
loop_
_entity.id
_entity.type
_entity.pdbx_description
1 polymer ?
#
loop_
_entity_poly.entity_id
_entity_poly.type
_entity_poly.pdbx_seq_one_letter_code
_entity_poly.pdbx_strand_id
1 'polypeptide(L)'
;LKGFQCQLWVAPSLEAYNWPCQEIEIGIRGKHQYCNVTLAMQLSRTWLERMHEAGQLFQKDESEVPARGSVLPGFLVPDEFLDGIRLCEWEGRSQVLKLGSVTYFLDGAHTPKSLQCCAEWYRWERERVNQRPCSKPLRVLLFHCTADRTPESLLPFLMVNLPFFLYNVEY
;
A
#
# COMPACT_ATOMS: atom_id res chain seq x y z
N LEU A 1 8.87 -34.41 1.88
CA LEU A 1 8.47 -33.21 1.12
C LEU A 1 9.67 -32.74 0.29
N LYS A 2 9.68 -33.02 -1.03
CA LYS A 2 10.67 -32.42 -1.95
C LYS A 2 10.49 -30.90 -1.82
N GLY A 3 11.53 -30.20 -1.35
CA GLY A 3 11.49 -28.75 -1.21
C GLY A 3 11.20 -28.14 -2.58
N PHE A 4 10.09 -27.40 -2.70
CA PHE A 4 9.83 -26.62 -3.89
C PHE A 4 11.03 -25.68 -4.10
N GLN A 5 11.76 -25.85 -5.21
CA GLN A 5 12.79 -24.91 -5.63
C GLN A 5 12.10 -23.65 -6.16
N CYS A 6 11.53 -22.87 -5.25
CA CYS A 6 10.96 -21.58 -5.57
C CYS A 6 12.11 -20.59 -5.80
N GLN A 7 12.18 -20.04 -7.00
CA GLN A 7 13.03 -18.89 -7.28
C GLN A 7 12.45 -17.70 -6.51
N LEU A 8 13.30 -17.10 -5.68
CA LEU A 8 12.94 -15.94 -4.87
C LEU A 8 13.75 -14.78 -5.41
N TRP A 9 13.09 -13.68 -5.71
CA TRP A 9 13.73 -12.40 -6.02
C TRP A 9 13.09 -11.30 -5.20
N VAL A 10 13.80 -10.18 -5.08
CA VAL A 10 13.34 -9.00 -4.36
C VAL A 10 12.81 -7.99 -5.38
N ALA A 11 11.57 -7.51 -5.17
CA ALA A 11 11.05 -6.42 -5.99
C ALA A 11 11.86 -5.14 -5.72
N PRO A 12 12.23 -4.36 -6.75
CA PRO A 12 13.01 -3.15 -6.55
C PRO A 12 12.18 -2.05 -5.88
N SER A 13 12.86 -0.97 -5.48
CA SER A 13 12.19 0.23 -5.00
C SER A 13 11.42 0.93 -6.13
N LEU A 14 10.52 1.85 -5.77
CA LEU A 14 9.66 2.55 -6.73
C LEU A 14 10.50 3.40 -7.71
N GLU A 15 11.64 3.92 -7.26
CA GLU A 15 12.54 4.79 -8.02
C GLU A 15 13.36 4.04 -9.09
N ALA A 16 13.40 2.70 -9.02
CA ALA A 16 14.13 1.89 -9.99
C ALA A 16 13.39 1.74 -11.35
N TYR A 17 12.12 2.12 -11.41
CA TYR A 17 11.30 2.03 -12.62
C TYR A 17 11.43 3.29 -13.46
N ASN A 18 11.32 3.12 -14.77
CA ASN A 18 11.29 4.23 -15.71
C ASN A 18 9.84 4.65 -15.90
N TRP A 19 9.41 5.67 -15.15
CA TRP A 19 8.06 6.19 -15.19
C TRP A 19 7.88 7.15 -16.38
N PRO A 20 6.84 6.98 -17.21
CA PRO A 20 6.54 7.92 -18.30
C PRO A 20 5.87 9.21 -17.81
N CYS A 21 5.64 9.37 -16.49
CA CYS A 21 5.05 10.53 -15.85
C CYS A 21 5.92 11.07 -14.71
N GLN A 22 5.74 12.35 -14.35
CA GLN A 22 6.46 13.00 -13.25
C GLN A 22 5.91 12.63 -11.87
N GLU A 23 4.59 12.44 -11.79
CA GLU A 23 3.90 12.06 -10.56
C GLU A 23 3.11 10.78 -10.79
N ILE A 24 3.31 9.81 -9.90
CA ILE A 24 2.64 8.51 -9.94
C ILE A 24 1.38 8.60 -9.10
N GLU A 25 0.23 8.38 -9.73
CA GLU A 25 -1.02 8.21 -9.00
C GLU A 25 -1.22 6.76 -8.62
N ILE A 26 -1.34 6.49 -7.32
CA ILE A 26 -1.66 5.17 -6.78
C ILE A 26 -3.09 5.18 -6.22
N GLY A 27 -3.88 4.17 -6.54
CA GLY A 27 -5.26 4.07 -6.09
C GLY A 27 -5.37 3.82 -4.58
N ILE A 28 -4.55 2.91 -4.05
CA ILE A 28 -4.43 2.68 -2.61
C ILE A 28 -3.40 3.65 -2.02
N ARG A 29 -3.86 4.60 -1.19
CA ARG A 29 -3.01 5.66 -0.65
C ARG A 29 -2.04 5.15 0.44
N GLY A 30 -0.96 5.91 0.66
CA GLY A 30 0.01 5.67 1.73
C GLY A 30 1.36 5.17 1.20
N LYS A 31 2.47 5.73 1.72
CA LYS A 31 3.84 5.40 1.27
C LYS A 31 4.19 3.92 1.42
N HIS A 32 3.63 3.27 2.43
CA HIS A 32 3.83 1.85 2.67
C HIS A 32 3.26 0.97 1.55
N GLN A 33 2.36 1.48 0.69
CA GLN A 33 1.83 0.75 -0.45
C GLN A 33 2.83 0.65 -1.61
N TYR A 34 3.90 1.45 -1.63
CA TYR A 34 4.89 1.41 -2.70
C TYR A 34 5.53 0.03 -2.85
N CYS A 35 5.81 -0.68 -1.76
CA CYS A 35 6.33 -2.05 -1.84
C CYS A 35 5.30 -3.04 -2.41
N ASN A 36 4.01 -2.84 -2.12
CA ASN A 36 2.94 -3.66 -2.69
C ASN A 36 2.77 -3.40 -4.18
N VAL A 37 2.87 -2.13 -4.59
CA VAL A 37 2.86 -1.73 -6.00
C VAL A 37 4.03 -2.36 -6.75
N THR A 38 5.27 -2.19 -6.27
CA THR A 38 6.44 -2.74 -6.98
C THR A 38 6.44 -4.26 -7.01
N LEU A 39 5.97 -4.91 -5.94
CA LEU A 39 5.78 -6.35 -5.91
C LEU A 39 4.75 -6.80 -6.95
N ALA A 40 3.57 -6.16 -6.99
CA ALA A 40 2.52 -6.47 -7.96
C ALA A 40 3.02 -6.29 -9.40
N MET A 41 3.76 -5.20 -9.69
CA MET A 41 4.34 -4.95 -11.00
C MET A 41 5.30 -6.06 -11.43
N GLN A 42 6.23 -6.48 -10.56
CA GLN A 42 7.18 -7.55 -10.90
C GLN A 42 6.46 -8.90 -11.09
N LEU A 43 5.47 -9.19 -10.26
CA LEU A 43 4.66 -10.40 -10.39
C LEU A 43 3.86 -10.42 -11.70
N SER A 44 3.21 -9.31 -12.05
CA SER A 44 2.46 -9.17 -13.30
C SER A 44 3.39 -9.31 -14.51
N ARG A 45 4.56 -8.65 -14.51
CA ARG A 45 5.56 -8.81 -15.57
C ARG A 45 6.01 -10.27 -15.70
N THR A 46 6.43 -10.89 -14.60
CA THR A 46 6.88 -12.29 -14.57
C THR A 46 5.80 -13.24 -15.11
N TRP A 47 4.54 -12.99 -14.74
CA TRP A 47 3.41 -13.76 -15.24
C TRP A 47 3.22 -13.59 -16.75
N LEU A 48 3.21 -12.35 -17.26
CA LEU A 48 3.06 -12.06 -18.69
C LEU A 48 4.19 -12.66 -19.53
N GLU A 49 5.43 -12.63 -19.01
CA GLU A 49 6.59 -13.27 -19.66
C GLU A 49 6.39 -14.78 -19.77
N ARG A 50 5.93 -15.41 -18.69
CA ARG A 50 5.63 -16.85 -18.67
C ARG A 50 4.49 -17.24 -19.61
N MET A 51 3.51 -16.37 -19.79
CA MET A 51 2.38 -16.59 -20.71
C MET A 51 2.72 -16.28 -22.17
N HIS A 52 3.95 -15.85 -22.47
CA HIS A 52 4.38 -15.35 -23.79
C HIS A 52 3.59 -14.12 -24.29
N GLU A 53 2.95 -13.39 -23.37
CA GLU A 53 2.17 -12.16 -23.64
C GLU A 53 3.00 -10.89 -23.40
N ALA A 54 4.18 -11.00 -22.77
CA ALA A 54 5.05 -9.87 -22.51
C ALA A 54 5.58 -9.16 -23.76
N GLY A 55 5.68 -9.84 -24.92
CA GLY A 55 6.31 -9.29 -26.12
C GLY A 55 5.61 -8.07 -26.73
N GLN A 56 4.36 -7.80 -26.34
CA GLN A 56 3.62 -6.61 -26.75
C GLN A 56 3.85 -5.40 -25.81
N LEU A 57 4.20 -5.66 -24.56
CA LEU A 57 4.24 -4.66 -23.49
C LEU A 57 5.67 -4.34 -23.01
N PHE A 58 6.55 -5.32 -23.06
CA PHE A 58 7.92 -5.21 -22.61
C PHE A 58 8.87 -5.48 -23.78
N GLN A 59 9.86 -4.60 -23.94
CA GLN A 59 10.98 -4.89 -24.81
C GLN A 59 11.66 -6.16 -24.28
N LYS A 60 12.00 -7.09 -25.18
CA LYS A 60 12.79 -8.26 -24.79
C LYS A 60 14.11 -7.77 -24.23
N ASP A 61 14.26 -7.93 -22.93
CA ASP A 61 15.55 -7.81 -22.29
C ASP A 61 16.30 -9.11 -22.60
N GLU A 62 17.39 -9.04 -23.37
CA GLU A 62 18.29 -10.20 -23.57
C GLU A 62 19.14 -10.49 -22.32
N SER A 63 18.85 -9.81 -21.21
CA SER A 63 19.51 -9.95 -19.93
C SER A 63 19.39 -11.38 -19.37
N GLU A 64 20.49 -11.85 -18.78
CA GLU A 64 20.56 -13.13 -18.09
C GLU A 64 19.52 -13.23 -16.96
N VAL A 65 19.04 -14.46 -16.68
CA VAL A 65 18.12 -14.71 -15.57
C VAL A 65 18.74 -14.20 -14.26
N PRO A 66 18.07 -13.28 -13.54
CA PRO A 66 18.63 -12.71 -12.32
C PRO A 66 18.95 -13.78 -11.28
N ALA A 67 20.09 -13.63 -10.60
CA ALA A 67 20.51 -14.56 -9.56
C ALA A 67 19.45 -14.68 -8.45
N ARG A 68 19.29 -15.87 -7.88
CA ARG A 68 18.34 -16.09 -6.78
C ARG A 68 18.66 -15.15 -5.61
N GLY A 69 17.64 -14.48 -5.10
CA GLY A 69 17.73 -13.52 -4.00
C GLY A 69 18.18 -12.13 -4.42
N SER A 70 18.50 -11.91 -5.70
CA SER A 70 18.83 -10.57 -6.19
C SER A 70 17.58 -9.68 -6.26
N VAL A 71 17.84 -8.38 -6.31
CA VAL A 71 16.82 -7.38 -6.66
C VAL A 71 16.58 -7.46 -8.16
N LEU A 72 15.32 -7.52 -8.58
CA LEU A 72 14.95 -7.44 -10.01
C LEU A 72 15.13 -6.01 -10.52
N PRO A 73 15.53 -5.81 -11.78
CA PRO A 73 15.57 -4.48 -12.34
C PRO A 73 14.15 -3.91 -12.49
N GLY A 74 14.03 -2.59 -12.41
CA GLY A 74 12.84 -1.90 -12.88
C GLY A 74 12.74 -1.96 -14.40
N PHE A 75 11.66 -1.41 -14.94
CA PHE A 75 11.40 -1.38 -16.38
C PHE A 75 10.66 -0.11 -16.78
N LEU A 76 10.60 0.14 -18.09
CA LEU A 76 9.69 1.14 -18.65
C LEU A 76 8.26 0.69 -18.38
N VAL A 77 7.54 1.46 -17.56
CA VAL A 77 6.21 1.10 -17.10
C VAL A 77 5.19 1.30 -18.23
N PRO A 78 4.51 0.25 -18.71
CA PRO A 78 3.48 0.37 -19.74
C PRO A 78 2.23 1.09 -19.21
N ASP A 79 1.44 1.68 -20.09
CA ASP A 79 0.24 2.43 -19.72
C ASP A 79 -0.79 1.56 -18.98
N GLU A 80 -0.90 0.27 -19.34
CA GLU A 80 -1.79 -0.68 -18.67
C GLU A 80 -1.41 -0.90 -17.20
N PHE A 81 -0.12 -0.81 -16.88
CA PHE A 81 0.36 -0.91 -15.51
C PHE A 81 0.06 0.37 -14.72
N LEU A 82 0.18 1.55 -15.35
CA LEU A 82 -0.21 2.81 -14.74
C LEU A 82 -1.69 2.82 -14.40
N ASP A 83 -2.54 2.37 -15.33
CA ASP A 83 -3.97 2.24 -15.11
C ASP A 83 -4.27 1.22 -14.00
N GLY A 84 -3.62 0.06 -14.01
CA GLY A 84 -3.77 -0.94 -12.96
C GLY A 84 -3.43 -0.40 -11.57
N ILE A 85 -2.35 0.39 -11.45
CA ILE A 85 -1.93 0.99 -10.18
C ILE A 85 -2.89 2.12 -9.75
N ARG A 86 -3.28 2.98 -10.69
CA ARG A 86 -4.15 4.14 -10.46
C ARG A 86 -5.57 3.75 -10.09
N LEU A 87 -6.12 2.75 -10.78
CA LEU A 87 -7.49 2.25 -10.59
C LEU A 87 -7.60 1.19 -9.48
N CYS A 88 -6.49 0.80 -8.85
CA CYS A 88 -6.50 -0.21 -7.80
C CYS A 88 -7.26 0.30 -6.57
N GLU A 89 -8.38 -0.33 -6.26
CA GLU A 89 -9.15 -0.11 -5.05
C GLU A 89 -9.08 -1.35 -4.15
N TRP A 90 -8.96 -1.12 -2.83
CA TRP A 90 -8.95 -2.18 -1.85
C TRP A 90 -9.67 -1.74 -0.58
N GLU A 91 -10.92 -2.18 -0.46
CA GLU A 91 -11.78 -1.89 0.68
C GLU A 91 -11.11 -2.25 2.02
N GLY A 92 -11.11 -1.32 2.96
CA GLY A 92 -10.44 -1.47 4.26
C GLY A 92 -8.91 -1.38 4.22
N ARG A 93 -8.30 -0.85 3.15
CA ARG A 93 -6.87 -0.49 3.10
C ARG A 93 -6.72 0.97 2.72
N SER A 94 -6.31 1.78 3.70
CA SER A 94 -6.07 3.21 3.51
C SER A 94 -7.21 3.91 2.75
N GLN A 95 -8.45 3.56 3.13
CA GLN A 95 -9.66 3.94 2.42
C GLN A 95 -10.30 5.18 3.06
N VAL A 96 -10.74 6.11 2.23
CA VAL A 96 -11.45 7.33 2.66
C VAL A 96 -12.88 7.31 2.15
N LEU A 97 -13.85 7.36 3.05
CA LEU A 97 -15.27 7.48 2.72
C LEU A 97 -15.84 8.78 3.27
N LYS A 98 -16.60 9.51 2.46
CA LYS A 98 -17.29 10.73 2.90
C LYS A 98 -18.80 10.51 2.87
N LEU A 99 -19.41 10.52 4.05
CA LEU A 99 -20.86 10.38 4.21
C LEU A 99 -21.40 11.62 4.93
N GLY A 100 -22.00 12.53 4.17
CA GLY A 100 -22.48 13.81 4.68
C GLY A 100 -21.36 14.65 5.30
N SER A 101 -21.49 14.98 6.59
CA SER A 101 -20.52 15.75 7.36
C SER A 101 -19.40 14.89 7.98
N VAL A 102 -19.48 13.56 7.85
CA VAL A 102 -18.51 12.63 8.44
C VAL A 102 -17.56 12.12 7.37
N THR A 103 -16.26 12.14 7.68
CA THR A 103 -15.24 11.48 6.87
C THR A 103 -14.66 10.31 7.65
N TYR A 104 -14.78 9.11 7.09
CA TYR A 104 -14.25 7.89 7.62
C TYR A 104 -12.89 7.61 6.99
N PHE A 105 -11.94 7.23 7.83
CA PHE A 105 -10.63 6.74 7.44
C PHE A 105 -10.56 5.29 7.92
N LEU A 106 -10.62 4.34 6.97
CA LEU A 106 -10.76 2.92 7.27
C LEU A 106 -9.48 2.18 6.92
N ASP A 107 -8.96 1.41 7.87
CA ASP A 107 -7.81 0.53 7.67
C ASP A 107 -7.88 -0.70 8.58
N GLY A 108 -7.54 -1.87 8.04
CA GLY A 108 -7.53 -3.15 8.75
C GLY A 108 -6.21 -3.51 9.44
N ALA A 109 -5.34 -2.52 9.71
CA ALA A 109 -4.10 -2.69 10.44
C ALA A 109 -4.32 -3.32 11.82
N HIS A 110 -3.51 -4.34 12.14
CA HIS A 110 -3.65 -5.12 13.38
C HIS A 110 -2.32 -5.70 13.90
N THR A 111 -1.20 -5.27 13.32
CA THR A 111 0.16 -5.53 13.82
C THR A 111 0.85 -4.20 14.11
N PRO A 112 1.84 -4.15 15.01
CA PRO A 112 2.59 -2.93 15.31
C PRO A 112 3.04 -2.15 14.07
N LYS A 113 3.65 -2.85 13.11
CA LYS A 113 4.16 -2.23 11.88
C LYS A 113 3.03 -1.68 11.01
N SER A 114 1.95 -2.44 10.81
CA SER A 114 0.80 -1.97 10.01
C SER A 114 0.09 -0.78 10.66
N LEU A 115 0.01 -0.73 12.00
CA LEU A 115 -0.62 0.37 12.72
C LEU A 115 0.19 1.66 12.61
N GLN A 116 1.52 1.57 12.65
CA GLN A 116 2.39 2.72 12.35
C GLN A 116 2.14 3.25 10.94
N CYS A 117 2.10 2.36 9.94
CA CYS A 117 1.82 2.73 8.55
C CYS A 117 0.43 3.35 8.39
N CYS A 118 -0.58 2.83 9.09
CA CYS A 118 -1.93 3.37 9.13
C CYS A 118 -1.97 4.77 9.76
N ALA A 119 -1.28 4.98 10.89
CA ALA A 119 -1.22 6.28 11.57
C ALA A 119 -0.53 7.35 10.69
N GLU A 120 0.55 6.98 10.01
CA GLU A 120 1.24 7.84 9.05
C GLU A 120 0.35 8.19 7.85
N TRP A 121 -0.31 7.20 7.26
CA TRP A 121 -1.28 7.42 6.19
C TRP A 121 -2.40 8.36 6.64
N TYR A 122 -3.05 8.06 7.77
CA TYR A 122 -4.13 8.89 8.32
C TYR A 122 -3.67 10.34 8.50
N ARG A 123 -2.47 10.56 9.06
CA ARG A 123 -1.93 11.91 9.27
C ARG A 123 -1.78 12.69 7.96
N TRP A 124 -1.26 12.05 6.92
CA TRP A 124 -1.09 12.70 5.64
C TRP A 124 -2.45 12.95 4.95
N GLU A 125 -3.31 11.94 4.95
CA GLU A 125 -4.60 11.97 4.28
C GLU A 125 -5.55 12.99 4.92
N ARG A 126 -5.54 13.10 6.26
CA ARG A 126 -6.32 14.11 6.96
C ARG A 126 -5.86 15.52 6.64
N GLU A 127 -4.56 15.76 6.46
CA GLU A 127 -4.05 17.10 6.15
C GLU A 127 -4.54 17.50 4.76
N ARG A 128 -4.55 16.56 3.80
CA ARG A 128 -5.12 16.72 2.46
C ARG A 128 -6.63 17.03 2.48
N VAL A 129 -7.42 16.25 3.23
CA VAL A 129 -8.88 16.45 3.32
C VAL A 129 -9.23 17.75 4.08
N ASN A 130 -8.43 18.13 5.07
CA ASN A 130 -8.66 19.31 5.91
C ASN A 130 -8.01 20.59 5.36
N GLN A 131 -7.68 20.71 4.08
CA GLN A 131 -7.13 21.96 3.53
C GLN A 131 -8.14 23.12 3.48
N ARG A 132 -9.44 22.86 3.72
CA ARG A 132 -10.51 23.90 3.73
C ARG A 132 -11.57 23.74 4.85
N PRO A 133 -11.22 23.65 6.14
CA PRO A 133 -12.22 23.49 7.19
C PRO A 133 -12.76 24.86 7.58
N CYS A 134 -14.08 25.02 7.59
CA CYS A 134 -14.72 26.17 8.21
C CYS A 134 -14.57 26.15 9.75
N SER A 135 -14.22 25.00 10.34
CA SER A 135 -13.98 24.78 11.77
C SER A 135 -13.10 23.53 12.01
N LYS A 136 -12.52 23.39 13.21
CA LYS A 136 -11.74 22.19 13.58
C LYS A 136 -12.68 20.99 13.75
N PRO A 137 -12.48 19.86 13.04
CA PRO A 137 -13.35 18.70 13.17
C PRO A 137 -13.09 17.95 14.48
N LEU A 138 -14.17 17.38 15.06
CA LEU A 138 -14.08 16.37 16.12
C LEU A 138 -13.43 15.10 15.53
N ARG A 139 -12.48 14.51 16.25
CA ARG A 139 -11.77 13.31 15.83
C ARG A 139 -12.02 12.17 16.81
N VAL A 140 -12.61 11.10 16.31
CA VAL A 140 -12.92 9.87 17.05
C VAL A 140 -12.10 8.74 16.45
N LEU A 141 -11.42 7.97 17.30
CA LEU A 141 -10.77 6.73 16.92
C LEU A 141 -11.65 5.56 17.40
N LEU A 142 -12.15 4.78 16.45
CA LEU A 142 -12.76 3.48 16.69
C LEU A 142 -11.69 2.42 16.46
N PHE A 143 -11.32 1.70 17.51
CA PHE A 143 -10.30 0.66 17.45
C PHE A 143 -10.86 -0.64 18.01
N HIS A 144 -10.53 -1.74 17.35
CA HIS A 144 -10.91 -3.08 17.77
C HIS A 144 -9.77 -4.05 17.49
N CYS A 145 -9.49 -4.95 18.43
CA CYS A 145 -8.57 -6.06 18.24
C CYS A 145 -9.19 -7.34 18.80
N THR A 146 -8.85 -8.48 18.19
CA THR A 146 -9.33 -9.82 18.57
C THR A 146 -8.17 -10.76 18.90
N ALA A 147 -8.52 -11.95 19.39
CA ALA A 147 -7.62 -13.04 19.72
C ALA A 147 -6.68 -12.71 20.89
N ASP A 148 -5.39 -12.96 20.73
CA ASP A 148 -4.33 -12.81 21.73
C ASP A 148 -3.79 -11.39 21.84
N ARG A 149 -4.40 -10.42 21.14
CA ARG A 149 -3.95 -9.03 21.08
C ARG A 149 -4.71 -8.18 22.08
N THR A 150 -3.98 -7.37 22.83
CA THR A 150 -4.59 -6.42 23.77
C THR A 150 -4.52 -4.99 23.23
N PRO A 151 -5.53 -4.13 23.45
CA PRO A 151 -5.49 -2.74 23.04
C PRO A 151 -4.24 -2.01 23.55
N GLU A 152 -3.79 -2.30 24.77
CA GLU A 152 -2.61 -1.69 25.39
C GLU A 152 -1.34 -1.98 24.60
N SER A 153 -1.26 -3.16 23.96
CA SER A 153 -0.11 -3.54 23.14
C SER A 153 -0.09 -2.86 21.77
N LEU A 154 -1.24 -2.43 21.25
CA LEU A 154 -1.39 -1.97 19.87
C LEU A 154 -1.68 -0.47 19.74
N LEU A 155 -2.51 0.09 20.62
CA LEU A 155 -2.87 1.51 20.63
C LEU A 155 -1.67 2.47 20.64
N PRO A 156 -0.55 2.18 21.35
CA PRO A 156 0.61 3.06 21.29
C PRO A 156 1.07 3.35 19.87
N PHE A 157 1.01 2.37 18.96
CA PHE A 157 1.43 2.53 17.56
C PHE A 157 0.53 3.46 16.74
N LEU A 158 -0.72 3.68 17.16
CA LEU A 158 -1.65 4.66 16.58
C LEU A 158 -1.53 6.04 17.24
N MET A 159 -1.21 6.08 18.53
CA MET A 159 -1.32 7.29 19.34
C MET A 159 -0.07 8.17 19.34
N VAL A 160 1.10 7.68 18.90
CA VAL A 160 2.40 8.39 19.02
C VAL A 160 2.38 9.82 18.44
N ASN A 161 1.42 10.22 17.60
CA ASN A 161 1.37 11.58 17.06
C ASN A 161 -0.05 12.14 16.79
N LEU A 162 -1.10 11.59 17.40
CA LEU A 162 -2.48 11.93 17.00
C LEU A 162 -3.40 12.21 18.20
N PRO A 163 -3.95 13.43 18.33
CA PRO A 163 -4.96 13.72 19.34
C PRO A 163 -6.33 13.19 18.86
N PHE A 164 -6.76 12.10 19.48
CA PHE A 164 -8.08 11.46 19.29
C PHE A 164 -8.85 11.37 20.61
N PHE A 165 -10.17 11.39 20.53
CA PHE A 165 -11.02 10.79 21.55
C PHE A 165 -11.08 9.28 21.29
N LEU A 166 -10.62 8.50 22.27
CA LEU A 166 -10.61 7.04 22.19
C LEU A 166 -12.00 6.51 22.60
N TYR A 167 -12.61 5.69 21.75
CA TYR A 167 -13.78 4.91 22.12
C TYR A 167 -13.44 3.43 21.94
N ASN A 168 -13.25 2.72 23.05
CA ASN A 168 -13.02 1.29 23.04
C ASN A 168 -14.39 0.58 23.02
N VAL A 169 -14.60 -0.29 22.04
CA VAL A 169 -15.81 -1.13 21.98
C VAL A 169 -15.43 -2.48 22.58
N GLU A 170 -15.66 -2.61 23.89
CA GLU A 170 -15.58 -3.90 24.58
C GLU A 170 -16.90 -4.66 24.37
N TYR A 171 -16.80 -5.93 24.00
CA TYR A 171 -17.93 -6.86 23.90
C TYR A 171 -17.98 -7.75 25.13
#